data_AF-A0A0S8FZI5-F1
#
_entry.id   AF-A0A0S8FZI5-F1
#
_cell.length_a   1.000
_cell.length_b   1.000
_cell.length_c   1.000
_cell.angle_alpha   90.00
_cell.angle_beta   90.00
_cell.angle_gamma   90.00
#
_symmetry.space_group_name_H-M   'P 1'
#
loop_
_entity.id
_entity.type
_entity.pdbx_description
1 polymer ?
#
loop_
_entity_poly.entity_id
_entity_poly.type
_entity_poly.pdbx_seq_one_letter_code
_entity_poly.pdbx_strand_id
1 'polypeptide(L)'
;MMTGRLARAGVAFVLIATGTIPAALAQEAERMQLKRSDVVFMGPAPVEVYQQYGTTVVSWGGRPWGDTDDAVKWYLDRVRAAREMDIKYLPGAAFRTAFAHMIDHDPDFMDSVCRSLEGEPITVPWLWDHEHKGHPAYWFCTNAPGYRAYLKHQMVRAFEKGADGLHIDDYMGTSGAHWAGGGCFCRHCVAAFRDYLAKNADPEELRRLGVASLEGFDYGAFLRSQGVTAKDFRERASWNPERIPLSHAFLEFQRRAAVEWVAQYRLYCEEVAGRPLALCVNSAVTHPDELLIAPVVTFFSGEVPAEADSDKVSALPVWSFKLGDVVERPVACTASGQDWAYVKGMGRPGLVRAWIVQAYAFGHQFMPPVHQWCYSDAGETRWEEKGTHWYDPSPEEFAYLCRFVRENAGLFDGYEAVANVGLLYSEEAFRRWQRQAMDACGDLVHLNVPFRLVPAGGAGTDQRLTGEDLVGLKALVVTEPTLLDEDQQAVLDAAEARVVRWPDEERLRALAPPQAVVEGAGGVTVVARVKPGDSSAPFVCHLVNRNYLPDSDAMAVQRDLTLWLSRELCRRGVAAATLHAPRREPVSLEVAPAPGGFEVTIPELDLWAVLALGPR
;
A
#
# COMPACT_ATOMS: atom_id res chain seq x y z
N MET A 1 10.60 -37.65 39.42
CA MET A 1 9.25 -37.11 39.72
C MET A 1 9.37 -35.59 39.82
N MET A 2 8.34 -34.89 39.34
CA MET A 2 8.17 -33.43 39.28
C MET A 2 8.85 -32.69 38.14
N THR A 3 8.16 -32.80 37.00
CA THR A 3 7.96 -31.81 35.95
C THR A 3 7.35 -30.50 36.49
N GLY A 4 7.65 -29.37 35.82
CA GLY A 4 7.15 -28.05 36.21
C GLY A 4 7.34 -26.94 35.15
N ARG A 5 6.69 -27.13 33.99
CA ARG A 5 6.15 -26.12 33.03
C ARG A 5 6.86 -24.76 32.89
N LEU A 6 7.61 -24.62 31.79
CA LEU A 6 7.90 -23.37 31.10
C LEU A 6 6.60 -22.81 30.49
N ALA A 7 6.26 -21.58 30.87
CA ALA A 7 5.08 -20.86 30.40
C ALA A 7 5.32 -20.21 29.04
N ARG A 8 4.30 -20.35 28.19
CA ARG A 8 4.04 -19.76 26.88
C ARG A 8 4.53 -18.30 26.74
N ALA A 9 5.53 -18.06 25.88
CA ALA A 9 5.74 -16.77 25.25
C ALA A 9 4.81 -16.67 24.04
N GLY A 10 3.55 -16.26 24.29
CA GLY A 10 2.71 -15.70 23.25
C GLY A 10 3.17 -14.26 23.03
N VAL A 11 3.37 -13.87 21.78
CA VAL A 11 3.61 -12.48 21.37
C VAL A 11 2.37 -11.69 21.78
N ALA A 12 2.43 -11.09 22.97
CA ALA A 12 1.48 -10.10 23.40
C ALA A 12 1.84 -8.81 22.68
N PHE A 13 1.06 -8.46 21.66
CA PHE A 13 0.86 -7.07 21.30
C PHE A 13 0.50 -6.34 22.59
N VAL A 14 1.30 -5.35 22.97
CA VAL A 14 0.97 -4.46 24.08
C VAL A 14 -0.27 -3.68 23.66
N LEU A 15 -1.44 -4.18 24.07
CA LEU A 15 -2.64 -3.37 24.23
C LEU A 15 -2.27 -2.25 25.22
N ILE A 16 -2.08 -1.04 24.71
CA ILE A 16 -1.96 0.16 25.53
C ILE A 16 -3.36 0.46 26.08
N ALA A 17 -3.71 -0.23 27.16
CA ALA A 17 -4.81 0.15 28.02
C ALA A 17 -4.25 1.02 29.16
N THR A 18 -4.66 2.29 29.13
CA THR A 18 -4.73 3.25 30.27
C THR A 18 -3.44 3.59 31.05
N GLY A 19 -2.29 3.65 30.38
CA GLY A 19 -1.09 4.34 30.90
C GLY A 19 -0.76 5.57 30.04
N THR A 20 -0.51 6.73 30.66
CA THR A 20 0.04 7.90 29.96
C THR A 20 1.36 7.51 29.29
N ILE A 21 1.36 7.45 27.96
CA ILE A 21 2.58 7.26 27.17
C ILE A 21 3.54 8.40 27.55
N PRO A 22 4.78 8.11 27.98
CA PRO A 22 5.77 9.15 28.24
C PRO A 22 5.87 10.09 27.03
N ALA A 23 5.85 11.40 27.26
CA ALA A 23 5.83 12.40 26.19
C ALA A 23 6.96 12.22 25.16
N ALA A 24 8.12 11.71 25.58
CA ALA A 24 9.23 11.37 24.70
C ALA A 24 8.91 10.22 23.73
N LEU A 25 8.21 9.16 24.18
CA LEU A 25 7.80 8.04 23.34
C LEU A 25 6.65 8.42 22.40
N ALA A 26 5.74 9.28 22.84
CA ALA A 26 4.69 9.84 21.97
C ALA A 26 5.29 10.73 20.88
N GLN A 27 6.25 11.58 21.24
CA GLN A 27 6.98 12.44 20.30
C GLN A 27 7.83 11.62 19.31
N GLU A 28 8.43 10.51 19.74
CA GLU A 28 9.18 9.59 18.87
C GLU A 28 8.25 8.83 17.91
N ALA A 29 7.09 8.37 18.39
CA ALA A 29 6.05 7.76 17.56
C ALA A 29 5.51 8.74 16.50
N GLU A 30 5.26 9.99 16.89
CA GLU A 30 4.84 11.06 15.96
C GLU A 30 5.93 11.38 14.93
N ARG A 31 7.21 11.39 15.32
CA ARG A 31 8.33 11.55 14.37
C ARG A 31 8.44 10.40 13.37
N MET A 32 7.93 9.20 13.67
CA MET A 32 7.98 8.08 12.72
C MET A 32 6.87 8.12 11.67
N GLN A 33 5.75 8.80 11.95
CA GLN A 33 4.61 8.91 11.05
C GLN A 33 4.90 9.79 9.82
N LEU A 34 4.22 9.49 8.71
CA LEU A 34 4.19 10.37 7.55
C LEU A 34 3.12 11.45 7.72
N LYS A 35 3.49 12.69 7.45
CA LYS A 35 2.55 13.79 7.27
C LYS A 35 1.98 13.75 5.86
N ARG A 36 0.76 14.26 5.69
CA ARG A 36 0.07 14.29 4.39
C ARG A 36 0.83 15.17 3.37
N SER A 37 1.58 16.15 3.86
CA SER A 37 2.47 16.99 3.05
C SER A 37 3.88 16.42 2.84
N ASP A 38 4.24 15.25 3.39
CA ASP A 38 5.57 14.68 3.20
C ASP A 38 5.83 14.32 1.73
N VAL A 39 7.07 14.53 1.29
CA VAL A 39 7.54 14.16 -0.06
C VAL A 39 8.48 12.98 0.11
N VAL A 40 7.98 11.79 -0.25
CA VAL A 40 8.66 10.50 -0.05
C VAL A 40 9.37 10.10 -1.33
N PHE A 41 10.69 10.00 -1.31
CA PHE A 41 11.47 9.48 -2.43
C PHE A 41 11.57 7.95 -2.36
N MET A 42 11.52 7.33 -3.53
CA MET A 42 11.86 5.92 -3.70
C MET A 42 13.34 5.73 -3.35
N GLY A 43 14.26 6.05 -4.26
CA GLY A 43 15.70 5.80 -4.06
C GLY A 43 16.54 7.01 -3.62
N PRO A 44 17.84 6.80 -3.39
CA PRO A 44 18.81 7.88 -3.20
C PRO A 44 18.94 8.77 -4.45
N ALA A 45 19.08 10.08 -4.24
CA ALA A 45 19.31 11.07 -5.29
C ALA A 45 20.35 12.10 -4.83
N PRO A 46 20.90 12.92 -5.75
CA PRO A 46 21.72 14.08 -5.38
C PRO A 46 20.95 15.08 -4.50
N VAL A 47 21.68 15.82 -3.67
CA VAL A 47 21.12 16.81 -2.72
C VAL A 47 20.28 17.87 -3.45
N GLU A 48 20.72 18.29 -4.63
CA GLU A 48 20.06 19.31 -5.43
C GLU A 48 18.66 18.85 -5.87
N VAL A 49 18.51 17.55 -6.16
CA VAL A 49 17.23 16.95 -6.51
C VAL A 49 16.30 16.93 -5.29
N TYR A 50 16.81 16.57 -4.11
CA TYR A 50 16.02 16.64 -2.88
C TYR A 50 15.52 18.06 -2.58
N GLN A 51 16.37 19.07 -2.79
CA GLN A 51 16.01 20.47 -2.60
C GLN A 51 14.91 20.92 -3.57
N GLN A 52 15.03 20.55 -4.84
CA GLN A 52 14.04 20.89 -5.88
C GLN A 52 12.64 20.37 -5.53
N TYR A 53 12.55 19.12 -5.07
CA TYR A 53 11.26 18.51 -4.71
C TYR A 53 10.76 18.89 -3.31
N GLY A 54 11.66 19.32 -2.41
CA GLY A 54 11.33 19.54 -1.00
C GLY A 54 11.14 18.22 -0.25
N THR A 55 11.99 17.23 -0.55
CA THR A 55 11.98 15.89 0.04
C THR A 55 12.01 15.92 1.57
N THR A 56 11.26 15.02 2.20
CA THR A 56 11.28 14.84 3.67
C THR A 56 11.60 13.41 4.08
N VAL A 57 11.44 12.43 3.18
CA VAL A 57 11.73 11.02 3.44
C VAL A 57 12.37 10.38 2.21
N VAL A 58 13.35 9.50 2.42
CA VAL A 58 13.82 8.54 1.41
C VAL A 58 13.45 7.15 1.94
N SER A 59 12.43 6.51 1.35
CA SER A 59 11.91 5.24 1.83
C SER A 59 12.76 4.07 1.36
N TRP A 60 13.11 3.98 0.08
CA TRP A 60 13.91 2.89 -0.50
C TRP A 60 15.40 3.28 -0.58
N GLY A 61 15.93 3.81 0.52
CA GLY A 61 17.30 4.27 0.61
C GLY A 61 18.30 3.16 0.27
N GLY A 62 19.42 3.53 -0.33
CA GLY A 62 20.52 2.60 -0.53
C GLY A 62 21.10 2.13 0.81
N ARG A 63 21.71 0.94 0.79
CA ARG A 63 22.45 0.34 1.91
C ARG A 63 23.93 0.12 1.52
N PRO A 64 24.81 -0.20 2.48
CA PRO A 64 26.12 -0.76 2.14
C PRO A 64 25.93 -2.12 1.47
N TRP A 65 26.25 -2.23 0.18
CA TRP A 65 26.08 -3.48 -0.60
C TRP A 65 27.20 -4.51 -0.38
N GLY A 66 28.16 -4.18 0.48
CA GLY A 66 29.27 -5.04 0.87
C GLY A 66 30.15 -4.39 1.92
N ASP A 67 31.31 -5.00 2.12
CA ASP A 67 32.18 -4.73 3.27
C ASP A 67 33.30 -3.72 2.97
N THR A 68 33.39 -3.27 1.73
CA THR A 68 34.46 -2.37 1.31
C THR A 68 34.29 -0.99 1.93
N ASP A 69 35.41 -0.34 2.25
CA ASP A 69 35.42 1.03 2.78
C ASP A 69 34.66 1.99 1.85
N ASP A 70 34.76 1.79 0.53
CA ASP A 70 34.03 2.58 -0.47
C ASP A 70 32.51 2.41 -0.40
N ALA A 71 32.01 1.16 -0.25
CA ALA A 71 30.58 0.89 -0.13
C ALA A 71 30.00 1.49 1.15
N VAL A 72 30.74 1.40 2.25
CA VAL A 72 30.37 2.01 3.53
C VAL A 72 30.41 3.54 3.43
N LYS A 73 31.48 4.11 2.86
CA LYS A 73 31.62 5.56 2.68
C LYS A 73 30.49 6.14 1.83
N TRP A 74 30.17 5.50 0.70
CA TRP A 74 29.08 5.90 -0.19
C TRP A 74 27.73 6.00 0.53
N TYR A 75 27.45 5.05 1.41
CA TYR A 75 26.24 5.03 2.22
C TYR A 75 26.24 6.13 3.29
N LEU A 76 27.35 6.28 4.01
CA LEU A 76 27.50 7.30 5.05
C LEU A 76 27.34 8.73 4.51
N ASP A 77 27.85 9.00 3.32
CA ASP A 77 27.72 10.31 2.68
C ASP A 77 26.25 10.65 2.40
N ARG A 78 25.44 9.66 2.00
CA ARG A 78 24.00 9.82 1.78
C ARG A 78 23.22 10.05 3.07
N VAL A 79 23.49 9.24 4.10
CA VAL A 79 22.82 9.41 5.40
C VAL A 79 23.17 10.78 6.01
N ARG A 80 24.43 11.22 5.88
CA ARG A 80 24.85 12.56 6.32
C ARG A 80 24.13 13.66 5.56
N ALA A 81 24.12 13.60 4.23
CA ALA A 81 23.42 14.58 3.39
C ALA A 81 21.92 14.65 3.71
N ALA A 82 21.26 13.50 3.88
CA ALA A 82 19.84 13.46 4.27
C ALA A 82 19.61 14.13 5.63
N ARG A 83 20.42 13.80 6.64
CA ARG A 83 20.31 14.39 7.99
C ARG A 83 20.55 15.89 8.01
N GLU A 84 21.51 16.40 7.25
CA GLU A 84 21.78 17.84 7.12
C GLU A 84 20.58 18.59 6.53
N MET A 85 19.69 17.89 5.81
CA MET A 85 18.47 18.41 5.22
C MET A 85 17.20 18.09 6.03
N ASP A 86 17.32 17.46 7.20
CA ASP A 86 16.18 16.93 7.99
C ASP A 86 15.31 15.91 7.20
N ILE A 87 15.95 15.14 6.32
CA ILE A 87 15.32 14.04 5.58
C ILE A 87 15.49 12.74 6.37
N LYS A 88 14.37 12.05 6.63
CA LYS A 88 14.40 10.69 7.21
C LYS A 88 14.94 9.72 6.17
N TYR A 89 16.03 9.03 6.47
CA TYR A 89 16.64 8.07 5.55
C TYR A 89 16.39 6.63 5.99
N LEU A 90 15.59 5.88 5.22
CA LEU A 90 15.27 4.48 5.47
C LEU A 90 16.06 3.61 4.49
N PRO A 91 17.14 2.93 4.90
CA PRO A 91 17.81 1.92 4.07
C PRO A 91 16.85 0.78 3.68
N GLY A 92 16.96 0.36 2.42
CA GLY A 92 16.24 -0.75 1.83
C GLY A 92 16.94 -2.08 2.08
N ALA A 93 16.23 -3.02 2.71
CA ALA A 93 16.55 -4.43 2.81
C ALA A 93 15.83 -5.19 1.70
N ALA A 94 16.57 -5.96 0.90
CA ALA A 94 16.00 -6.67 -0.24
C ALA A 94 15.81 -8.15 0.08
N PHE A 95 14.55 -8.56 0.32
CA PHE A 95 14.20 -9.94 0.68
C PHE A 95 14.11 -10.89 -0.52
N ARG A 96 14.24 -10.38 -1.75
CA ARG A 96 14.20 -11.19 -2.97
C ARG A 96 15.24 -10.75 -4.00
N THR A 97 15.28 -9.46 -4.32
CA THR A 97 16.15 -8.89 -5.37
C THR A 97 17.65 -8.95 -5.08
N ALA A 98 18.07 -9.27 -3.85
CA ALA A 98 19.49 -9.36 -3.47
C ALA A 98 20.15 -10.73 -3.73
N PHE A 99 19.72 -11.46 -4.76
CA PHE A 99 20.14 -12.85 -5.01
C PHE A 99 21.66 -13.00 -5.18
N ALA A 100 22.29 -12.12 -5.96
CA ALA A 100 23.73 -12.15 -6.23
C ALA A 100 24.56 -12.02 -4.95
N HIS A 101 24.14 -11.15 -4.03
CA HIS A 101 24.82 -10.92 -2.76
C HIS A 101 24.67 -12.10 -1.79
N MET A 102 23.53 -12.81 -1.82
CA MET A 102 23.38 -14.04 -1.05
C MET A 102 24.32 -15.14 -1.57
N ILE A 103 24.45 -15.28 -2.90
CA ILE A 103 25.39 -16.21 -3.54
C ILE A 103 26.85 -15.88 -3.15
N ASP A 104 27.19 -14.61 -3.03
CA ASP A 104 28.53 -14.18 -2.61
C ASP A 104 28.76 -14.38 -1.10
N HIS A 105 27.72 -14.27 -0.29
CA HIS A 105 27.80 -14.35 1.17
C HIS A 105 27.89 -15.77 1.70
N ASP A 106 27.12 -16.69 1.13
CA ASP A 106 26.95 -18.06 1.64
C ASP A 106 27.32 -19.08 0.55
N PRO A 107 28.42 -19.84 0.68
CA PRO A 107 28.76 -20.89 -0.29
C PRO A 107 27.73 -22.02 -0.34
N ASP A 108 26.90 -22.19 0.71
CA ASP A 108 25.83 -23.18 0.81
C ASP A 108 24.45 -22.59 0.48
N PHE A 109 24.40 -21.45 -0.22
CA PHE A 109 23.17 -20.69 -0.49
C PHE A 109 22.02 -21.52 -1.09
N MET A 110 22.31 -22.62 -1.79
CA MET A 110 21.29 -23.51 -2.36
C MET A 110 20.37 -24.16 -1.31
N ASP A 111 20.80 -24.23 -0.05
CA ASP A 111 19.92 -24.65 1.06
C ASP A 111 18.85 -23.61 1.40
N SER A 112 19.15 -22.35 1.09
CA SER A 112 18.28 -21.22 1.32
C SER A 112 17.35 -20.92 0.14
N VAL A 113 17.42 -21.68 -0.95
CA VAL A 113 16.56 -21.45 -2.14
C VAL A 113 15.17 -22.06 -1.94
N CYS A 114 14.13 -21.30 -2.30
CA CYS A 114 12.76 -21.78 -2.35
C CYS A 114 12.60 -22.93 -3.34
N ARG A 115 11.78 -23.92 -2.97
CA ARG A 115 11.59 -25.15 -3.77
C ARG A 115 10.15 -25.36 -4.16
N SER A 116 9.92 -25.80 -5.40
CA SER A 116 8.61 -26.25 -5.88
C SER A 116 8.17 -27.53 -5.15
N LEU A 117 6.94 -27.99 -5.43
CA LEU A 117 6.45 -29.27 -4.90
C LEU A 117 7.33 -30.46 -5.33
N GLU A 118 7.97 -30.43 -6.49
CA GLU A 118 8.90 -31.48 -6.94
C GLU A 118 10.31 -31.34 -6.37
N GLY A 119 10.61 -30.24 -5.66
CA GLY A 119 11.93 -29.96 -5.10
C GLY A 119 12.86 -29.13 -6.00
N GLU A 120 12.34 -28.63 -7.13
CA GLU A 120 13.12 -27.82 -8.06
C GLU A 120 13.33 -26.39 -7.51
N PRO A 121 14.51 -25.77 -7.72
CA PRO A 121 14.73 -24.37 -7.38
C PRO A 121 13.73 -23.45 -8.09
N ILE A 122 13.16 -22.49 -7.36
CA ILE A 122 12.29 -21.46 -7.93
C ILE A 122 13.13 -20.24 -8.33
N THR A 123 12.90 -19.70 -9.53
CA THR A 123 13.48 -18.45 -10.02
C THR A 123 12.47 -17.30 -9.97
N VAL A 124 12.97 -16.07 -9.96
CA VAL A 124 12.14 -14.86 -10.03
C VAL A 124 11.74 -14.59 -11.49
N PRO A 125 10.45 -14.63 -11.85
CA PRO A 125 10.02 -14.62 -13.26
C PRO A 125 10.41 -13.37 -14.05
N TRP A 126 10.36 -12.19 -13.44
CA TRP A 126 10.66 -10.90 -14.08
C TRP A 126 12.14 -10.50 -13.99
N LEU A 127 13.00 -11.37 -13.47
CA LEU A 127 14.46 -11.21 -13.49
C LEU A 127 15.11 -12.33 -14.32
N TRP A 128 14.41 -12.80 -15.35
CA TRP A 128 14.86 -13.90 -16.21
C TRP A 128 16.14 -13.56 -16.98
N ASP A 129 16.38 -12.27 -17.21
CA ASP A 129 17.56 -11.69 -17.86
C ASP A 129 18.75 -11.46 -16.91
N HIS A 130 18.61 -11.83 -15.62
CA HIS A 130 19.66 -11.69 -14.61
C HIS A 130 20.34 -13.04 -14.30
N GLU A 131 21.68 -13.04 -14.34
CA GLU A 131 22.54 -14.15 -13.90
C GLU A 131 23.70 -13.63 -13.04
N HIS A 132 24.12 -14.40 -12.04
CA HIS A 132 25.35 -14.15 -11.27
C HIS A 132 26.11 -15.45 -11.06
N LYS A 133 27.39 -15.48 -11.46
CA LYS A 133 28.28 -16.65 -11.31
C LYS A 133 27.68 -17.96 -11.87
N GLY A 134 26.97 -17.92 -13.00
CA GLY A 134 26.34 -19.12 -13.59
C GLY A 134 25.02 -19.52 -12.94
N HIS A 135 24.49 -18.72 -12.00
CA HIS A 135 23.22 -18.96 -11.35
C HIS A 135 22.17 -17.92 -11.76
N PRO A 136 20.92 -18.35 -12.07
CA PRO A 136 19.84 -17.42 -12.33
C PRO A 136 19.42 -16.69 -11.03
N ALA A 137 18.56 -15.68 -11.17
CA ALA A 137 17.92 -15.02 -10.04
C ALA A 137 16.98 -15.99 -9.28
N TYR A 138 17.53 -16.75 -8.32
CA TYR A 138 16.75 -17.62 -7.45
C TYR A 138 15.88 -16.85 -6.47
N TRP A 139 14.75 -17.46 -6.12
CA TRP A 139 13.93 -17.02 -5.01
C TRP A 139 14.47 -17.58 -3.70
N PHE A 140 14.88 -16.72 -2.77
CA PHE A 140 15.40 -17.14 -1.47
C PHE A 140 14.32 -17.26 -0.39
N CYS A 141 14.52 -18.22 0.51
CA CYS A 141 13.56 -18.63 1.53
C CYS A 141 13.81 -17.87 2.84
N THR A 142 12.91 -16.97 3.20
CA THR A 142 12.92 -16.25 4.49
C THR A 142 12.58 -17.13 5.68
N ASN A 143 12.32 -18.43 5.51
CA ASN A 143 12.29 -19.41 6.60
C ASN A 143 13.62 -20.17 6.77
N ALA A 144 14.55 -20.06 5.81
CA ALA A 144 15.85 -20.70 5.91
C ALA A 144 16.77 -19.91 6.86
N PRO A 145 17.45 -20.57 7.82
CA PRO A 145 18.36 -19.89 8.74
C PRO A 145 19.51 -19.14 8.05
N GLY A 146 20.08 -19.72 6.98
CA GLY A 146 21.15 -19.09 6.21
C GLY A 146 20.72 -17.75 5.60
N TYR A 147 19.56 -17.73 4.93
CA TYR A 147 19.03 -16.49 4.39
C TYR A 147 18.67 -15.46 5.45
N ARG A 148 18.08 -15.88 6.58
CA ARG A 148 17.82 -14.97 7.71
C ARG A 148 19.09 -14.35 8.27
N ALA A 149 20.19 -15.12 8.33
CA ALA A 149 21.49 -14.61 8.76
C ALA A 149 22.04 -13.57 7.77
N TYR A 150 21.94 -13.83 6.47
CA TYR A 150 22.28 -12.87 5.42
C TYR A 150 21.43 -11.58 5.51
N LEU A 151 20.11 -11.71 5.68
CA LEU A 151 19.22 -10.55 5.82
C LEU A 151 19.57 -9.73 7.06
N LYS A 152 19.96 -10.35 8.17
CA LYS A 152 20.47 -9.60 9.34
C LYS A 152 21.78 -8.89 9.00
N HIS A 153 22.73 -9.60 8.38
CA HIS A 153 24.04 -9.09 8.01
C HIS A 153 23.97 -7.82 7.14
N GLN A 154 23.08 -7.75 6.14
CA GLN A 154 22.95 -6.58 5.26
C GLN A 154 22.61 -5.27 6.01
N MET A 155 21.92 -5.34 7.15
CA MET A 155 21.40 -4.16 7.85
C MET A 155 22.23 -3.72 9.06
N VAL A 156 23.07 -4.58 9.63
CA VAL A 156 23.87 -4.24 10.82
C VAL A 156 24.60 -2.91 10.62
N ARG A 157 25.31 -2.78 9.50
CA ARG A 157 26.08 -1.56 9.18
C ARG A 157 25.20 -0.34 8.92
N ALA A 158 24.00 -0.52 8.37
CA ALA A 158 23.13 0.61 8.10
C ALA A 158 22.68 1.28 9.42
N PHE A 159 22.35 0.46 10.43
CA PHE A 159 21.85 0.94 11.72
C PHE A 159 22.94 1.36 12.70
N GLU A 160 24.09 0.68 12.75
CA GLU A 160 25.27 1.15 13.49
C GLU A 160 25.72 2.56 13.08
N LYS A 161 25.32 3.00 11.89
CA LYS A 161 25.69 4.29 11.30
C LYS A 161 24.54 5.29 11.21
N GLY A 162 23.38 4.94 11.76
CA GLY A 162 22.34 5.90 12.12
C GLY A 162 21.19 6.10 11.14
N ALA A 163 20.88 5.13 10.28
CA ALA A 163 19.61 5.10 9.53
C ALA A 163 18.38 5.42 10.40
N ASP A 164 17.43 6.23 9.90
CA ASP A 164 16.26 6.69 10.67
C ASP A 164 15.14 5.66 10.78
N GLY A 165 15.04 4.77 9.80
CA GLY A 165 14.07 3.67 9.78
C GLY A 165 14.50 2.54 8.87
N LEU A 166 13.57 1.70 8.46
CA LEU A 166 13.79 0.52 7.64
C LEU A 166 12.76 0.48 6.51
N HIS A 167 13.23 0.18 5.30
CA HIS A 167 12.39 -0.26 4.22
C HIS A 167 12.68 -1.71 3.89
N ILE A 168 11.64 -2.50 3.69
CA ILE A 168 11.78 -3.89 3.25
C ILE A 168 11.15 -4.04 1.87
N ASP A 169 12.01 -4.24 0.90
CA ASP A 169 11.62 -4.61 -0.45
C ASP A 169 11.27 -6.10 -0.49
N ASP A 170 10.22 -6.43 -1.25
CA ASP A 170 9.69 -7.79 -1.38
C ASP A 170 9.40 -8.49 -0.04
N TYR A 171 8.81 -7.76 0.92
CA TYR A 171 8.61 -8.20 2.31
C TYR A 171 7.91 -9.55 2.46
N MET A 172 7.07 -9.93 1.50
CA MET A 172 6.43 -11.24 1.45
C MET A 172 7.44 -12.39 1.43
N GLY A 173 8.69 -12.16 1.01
CA GLY A 173 9.78 -13.12 1.10
C GLY A 173 9.39 -14.48 0.51
N THR A 174 9.44 -15.54 1.32
CA THR A 174 9.00 -16.88 0.94
C THR A 174 7.55 -16.94 0.45
N SER A 175 6.61 -16.21 1.07
CA SER A 175 5.19 -16.34 0.72
C SER A 175 4.91 -15.85 -0.70
N GLY A 176 5.65 -14.86 -1.19
CA GLY A 176 5.53 -14.38 -2.58
C GLY A 176 5.86 -15.45 -3.62
N ALA A 177 6.61 -16.51 -3.26
CA ALA A 177 6.94 -17.60 -4.19
C ALA A 177 5.70 -18.38 -4.65
N HIS A 178 4.53 -18.13 -4.04
CA HIS A 178 3.25 -18.67 -4.51
C HIS A 178 2.93 -18.30 -5.97
N TRP A 179 3.33 -17.11 -6.44
CA TRP A 179 3.13 -16.68 -7.83
C TRP A 179 3.88 -17.57 -8.84
N ALA A 180 5.13 -17.91 -8.52
CA ALA A 180 6.00 -18.66 -9.45
C ALA A 180 5.86 -20.19 -9.28
N GLY A 181 5.77 -20.67 -8.03
CA GLY A 181 5.91 -22.09 -7.69
C GLY A 181 4.89 -22.64 -6.70
N GLY A 182 3.81 -21.90 -6.38
CA GLY A 182 2.79 -22.36 -5.43
C GLY A 182 3.21 -22.33 -3.97
N GLY A 183 4.33 -21.67 -3.64
CA GLY A 183 4.86 -21.51 -2.30
C GLY A 183 6.28 -22.08 -2.24
N CYS A 184 6.67 -22.58 -1.07
CA CYS A 184 8.00 -23.16 -0.87
C CYS A 184 7.92 -24.44 -0.05
N PHE A 185 8.30 -25.56 -0.66
CA PHE A 185 8.31 -26.89 -0.08
C PHE A 185 9.71 -27.34 0.36
N CYS A 186 10.63 -26.39 0.60
CA CYS A 186 11.94 -26.73 1.14
C CYS A 186 11.81 -27.28 2.57
N ARG A 187 12.84 -27.98 3.04
CA ARG A 187 12.84 -28.64 4.37
C ARG A 187 12.48 -27.69 5.52
N HIS A 188 12.90 -26.44 5.44
CA HIS A 188 12.65 -25.42 6.47
C HIS A 188 11.18 -25.03 6.51
N CYS A 189 10.54 -24.84 5.36
CA CYS A 189 9.10 -24.52 5.28
C CYS A 189 8.22 -25.70 5.67
N VAL A 190 8.57 -26.93 5.26
CA VAL A 190 7.81 -28.12 5.63
C VAL A 190 7.87 -28.36 7.15
N ALA A 191 9.03 -28.16 7.76
CA ALA A 191 9.17 -28.23 9.22
C ALA A 191 8.34 -27.15 9.93
N ALA A 192 8.43 -25.89 9.49
CA ALA A 192 7.67 -24.80 10.08
C ALA A 192 6.14 -24.96 9.88
N PHE A 193 5.71 -25.51 8.75
CA PHE A 193 4.29 -25.79 8.51
C PHE A 193 3.75 -26.89 9.42
N ARG A 194 4.55 -27.92 9.72
CA ARG A 194 4.20 -28.93 10.72
C ARG A 194 3.96 -28.31 12.10
N ASP A 195 4.83 -27.40 12.51
CA ASP A 195 4.66 -26.64 13.77
C ASP A 195 3.42 -25.75 13.75
N TYR A 196 3.09 -25.18 12.59
CA TYR A 196 1.87 -24.42 12.39
C TYR A 196 0.62 -25.30 12.53
N LEU A 197 0.59 -26.46 11.87
CA LEU A 197 -0.54 -27.40 11.97
C LEU A 197 -0.75 -27.88 13.41
N ALA A 198 0.33 -28.15 14.15
CA ALA A 198 0.24 -28.58 15.55
C ALA A 198 -0.44 -27.55 16.47
N LYS A 199 -0.44 -26.27 16.08
CA LYS A 199 -1.03 -25.16 16.85
C LYS A 199 -2.41 -24.76 16.35
N ASN A 200 -2.67 -24.86 15.05
CA ASN A 200 -3.81 -24.21 14.39
C ASN A 200 -4.78 -25.16 13.69
N ALA A 201 -4.36 -26.38 13.35
CA ALA A 201 -5.22 -27.29 12.61
C ALA A 201 -6.20 -28.03 13.52
N ASP A 202 -7.39 -28.32 12.99
CA ASP A 202 -8.35 -29.21 13.65
C ASP A 202 -7.83 -30.66 13.61
N PRO A 203 -7.61 -31.31 14.77
CA PRO A 203 -7.18 -32.70 14.82
C PRO A 203 -8.18 -33.69 14.17
N GLU A 204 -9.47 -33.35 14.07
CA GLU A 204 -10.45 -34.15 13.33
C GLU A 204 -10.27 -34.04 11.82
N GLU A 205 -10.06 -32.82 11.31
CA GLU A 205 -9.73 -32.59 9.92
C GLU A 205 -8.46 -33.33 9.50
N LEU A 206 -7.37 -33.23 10.27
CA LEU A 206 -6.12 -33.94 9.98
C LEU A 206 -6.33 -35.45 9.90
N ARG A 207 -7.09 -36.04 10.83
CA ARG A 207 -7.43 -37.47 10.78
C ARG A 207 -8.27 -37.84 9.56
N ARG A 208 -9.27 -37.02 9.18
CA ARG A 208 -10.07 -37.24 7.96
C ARG A 208 -9.22 -37.21 6.70
N LEU A 209 -8.18 -36.38 6.68
CA LEU A 209 -7.22 -36.28 5.58
C LEU A 209 -6.16 -37.39 5.59
N GLY A 210 -6.20 -38.31 6.56
CA GLY A 210 -5.25 -39.42 6.68
C GLY A 210 -3.93 -39.03 7.35
N VAL A 211 -3.84 -37.84 7.96
CA VAL A 211 -2.66 -37.39 8.71
C VAL A 211 -2.78 -37.85 10.16
N ALA A 212 -2.30 -39.06 10.43
CA ALA A 212 -2.40 -39.69 11.76
C ALA A 212 -1.43 -39.11 12.80
N SER A 213 -0.28 -38.61 12.35
CA SER A 213 0.73 -37.96 13.20
C SER A 213 1.39 -36.83 12.42
N LEU A 214 1.71 -35.75 13.13
CA LEU A 214 2.54 -34.67 12.59
C LEU A 214 4.04 -35.00 12.71
N GLU A 215 4.43 -35.97 13.54
CA GLU A 215 5.84 -36.40 13.64
C GLU A 215 6.33 -36.92 12.29
N GLY A 216 7.34 -36.27 11.72
CA GLY A 216 7.86 -36.61 10.38
C GLY A 216 6.93 -36.26 9.22
N PHE A 217 5.77 -35.63 9.45
CA PHE A 217 4.83 -35.26 8.38
C PHE A 217 5.50 -34.31 7.37
N ASP A 218 5.52 -34.71 6.10
CA ASP A 218 6.03 -33.91 4.98
C ASP A 218 4.86 -33.58 4.06
N TYR A 219 4.48 -32.30 4.03
CA TYR A 219 3.34 -31.84 3.26
C TYR A 219 3.54 -32.03 1.75
N GLY A 220 4.76 -31.85 1.25
CA GLY A 220 5.04 -32.07 -0.17
C GLY A 220 4.90 -33.54 -0.54
N ALA A 221 5.43 -34.45 0.29
CA ALA A 221 5.29 -35.89 0.07
C ALA A 221 3.83 -36.35 0.16
N PHE A 222 3.08 -35.79 1.11
CA PHE A 222 1.65 -36.02 1.26
C PHE A 222 0.88 -35.64 -0.01
N LEU A 223 1.08 -34.43 -0.54
CA LEU A 223 0.41 -33.99 -1.77
C LEU A 223 0.78 -34.84 -2.98
N ARG A 224 2.09 -35.15 -3.16
CA ARG A 224 2.55 -36.01 -4.26
C ARG A 224 1.95 -37.41 -4.19
N SER A 225 1.76 -37.96 -2.99
CA SER A 225 1.08 -39.25 -2.79
C SER A 225 -0.39 -39.25 -3.24
N GLN A 226 -1.01 -38.06 -3.29
CA GLN A 226 -2.37 -37.86 -3.80
C GLN A 226 -2.39 -37.47 -5.29
N GLY A 227 -1.25 -37.51 -5.97
CA GLY A 227 -1.13 -37.19 -7.39
C GLY A 227 -1.13 -35.70 -7.71
N VAL A 228 -0.93 -34.83 -6.71
CA VAL A 228 -0.81 -33.38 -6.94
C VAL A 228 0.58 -33.04 -7.45
N THR A 229 0.66 -32.28 -8.55
CA THR A 229 1.90 -31.70 -9.10
C THR A 229 2.05 -30.23 -8.72
N ALA A 230 3.23 -29.61 -8.86
CA ALA A 230 3.40 -28.17 -8.66
C ALA A 230 2.57 -27.36 -9.65
N LYS A 231 2.37 -27.88 -10.87
CA LYS A 231 1.46 -27.26 -11.84
C LYS A 231 0.04 -27.24 -11.28
N ASP A 232 -0.46 -28.39 -10.80
CA ASP A 232 -1.79 -28.46 -10.17
C ASP A 232 -1.89 -27.53 -8.96
N PHE A 233 -0.85 -27.49 -8.12
CA PHE A 233 -0.83 -26.61 -6.95
C PHE A 233 -0.90 -25.14 -7.34
N ARG A 234 -0.04 -24.69 -8.26
CA ARG A 234 -0.01 -23.30 -8.72
C ARG A 234 -1.32 -22.88 -9.38
N GLU A 235 -1.92 -23.74 -10.20
CA GLU A 235 -3.16 -23.43 -10.91
C GLU A 235 -4.39 -23.49 -9.99
N ARG A 236 -4.40 -24.35 -8.97
CA ARG A 236 -5.60 -24.60 -8.16
C ARG A 236 -5.55 -24.00 -6.77
N ALA A 237 -4.40 -23.89 -6.12
CA ALA A 237 -4.33 -23.39 -4.74
C ALA A 237 -4.76 -21.92 -4.63
N SER A 238 -4.52 -21.10 -5.67
CA SER A 238 -4.88 -19.68 -5.68
C SER A 238 -6.34 -19.41 -6.08
N TRP A 239 -6.99 -20.33 -6.82
CA TRP A 239 -8.34 -20.12 -7.40
C TRP A 239 -9.41 -21.08 -6.86
N ASN A 240 -9.00 -22.24 -6.32
CA ASN A 240 -9.86 -23.25 -5.72
C ASN A 240 -9.12 -24.07 -4.64
N PRO A 241 -8.71 -23.44 -3.52
CA PRO A 241 -7.90 -24.07 -2.49
C PRO A 241 -8.57 -25.31 -1.87
N GLU A 242 -9.90 -25.38 -1.84
CA GLU A 242 -10.65 -26.51 -1.29
C GLU A 242 -10.37 -27.84 -2.01
N ARG A 243 -9.86 -27.80 -3.26
CA ARG A 243 -9.49 -29.00 -4.03
C ARG A 243 -8.13 -29.58 -3.67
N ILE A 244 -7.30 -28.85 -2.91
CA ILE A 244 -5.98 -29.32 -2.49
C ILE A 244 -5.96 -29.36 -0.96
N PRO A 245 -5.87 -30.56 -0.36
CA PRO A 245 -5.89 -30.69 1.09
C PRO A 245 -4.83 -29.82 1.78
N LEU A 246 -5.26 -29.10 2.81
CA LEU A 246 -4.45 -28.17 3.62
C LEU A 246 -3.80 -27.00 2.84
N SER A 247 -4.13 -26.76 1.57
CA SER A 247 -3.49 -25.69 0.79
C SER A 247 -3.77 -24.30 1.35
N HIS A 248 -5.01 -24.05 1.80
CA HIS A 248 -5.37 -22.82 2.49
C HIS A 248 -4.53 -22.61 3.76
N ALA A 249 -4.43 -23.64 4.60
CA ALA A 249 -3.62 -23.61 5.81
C ALA A 249 -2.13 -23.38 5.51
N PHE A 250 -1.61 -23.95 4.41
CA PHE A 250 -0.22 -23.79 4.00
C PHE A 250 0.08 -22.37 3.50
N LEU A 251 -0.76 -21.82 2.62
CA LEU A 251 -0.59 -20.45 2.13
C LEU A 251 -0.76 -19.44 3.28
N GLU A 252 -1.71 -19.66 4.18
CA GLU A 252 -1.89 -18.85 5.37
C GLU A 252 -0.67 -18.89 6.29
N PHE A 253 -0.13 -20.09 6.54
CA PHE A 253 1.15 -20.24 7.24
C PHE A 253 2.25 -19.40 6.59
N GLN A 254 2.42 -19.48 5.27
CA GLN A 254 3.51 -18.76 4.60
C GLN A 254 3.36 -17.24 4.75
N ARG A 255 2.15 -16.71 4.60
CA ARG A 255 1.86 -15.28 4.81
C ARG A 255 2.15 -14.84 6.24
N ARG A 256 1.64 -15.58 7.24
CA ARG A 256 1.87 -15.28 8.66
C ARG A 256 3.35 -15.38 9.03
N ALA A 257 4.06 -16.37 8.50
CA ALA A 257 5.50 -16.51 8.71
C ALA A 257 6.30 -15.35 8.11
N ALA A 258 5.87 -14.81 6.95
CA ALA A 258 6.49 -13.62 6.37
C ALA A 258 6.26 -12.38 7.25
N VAL A 259 5.03 -12.14 7.70
CA VAL A 259 4.69 -11.02 8.61
C VAL A 259 5.44 -11.14 9.94
N GLU A 260 5.47 -12.33 10.54
CA GLU A 260 6.20 -12.59 11.78
C GLU A 260 7.71 -12.35 11.58
N TRP A 261 8.27 -12.79 10.45
CA TRP A 261 9.66 -12.54 10.14
C TRP A 261 9.96 -11.05 9.98
N VAL A 262 9.11 -10.28 9.31
CA VAL A 262 9.27 -8.82 9.21
C VAL A 262 9.26 -8.16 10.59
N ALA A 263 8.35 -8.58 11.49
CA ALA A 263 8.31 -8.07 12.86
C ALA A 263 9.58 -8.42 13.64
N GLN A 264 10.06 -9.66 13.58
CA GLN A 264 11.31 -10.10 14.21
C GLN A 264 12.53 -9.36 13.64
N TYR A 265 12.52 -9.13 12.34
CA TYR A 265 13.60 -8.44 11.64
C TYR A 265 13.66 -6.95 12.01
N ARG A 266 12.50 -6.29 12.12
CA ARG A 266 12.41 -4.93 12.65
C ARG A 266 12.96 -4.85 14.07
N LEU A 267 12.54 -5.74 14.97
CA LEU A 267 13.02 -5.76 16.36
C LEU A 267 14.54 -5.93 16.44
N TYR A 268 15.10 -6.81 15.60
CA TYR A 268 16.55 -6.96 15.50
C TYR A 268 17.24 -5.66 15.04
N CYS A 269 16.69 -4.97 14.03
CA CYS A 269 17.23 -3.70 13.56
C CYS A 269 17.12 -2.59 14.63
N GLU A 270 16.02 -2.54 15.38
CA GLU A 270 15.83 -1.61 16.50
C GLU A 270 16.83 -1.88 17.64
N GLU A 271 17.11 -3.15 17.94
CA GLU A 271 18.14 -3.55 18.91
C GLU A 271 19.54 -3.06 18.47
N VAL A 272 19.90 -3.27 17.20
CA VAL A 272 21.17 -2.78 16.64
C VAL A 272 21.23 -1.24 16.63
N ALA A 273 20.10 -0.57 16.31
CA ALA A 273 20.02 0.88 16.30
C ALA A 273 19.99 1.51 17.71
N GLY A 274 19.62 0.73 18.73
CA GLY A 274 19.40 1.22 20.10
C GLY A 274 18.17 2.10 20.27
N ARG A 275 17.22 2.07 19.32
CA ARG A 275 15.99 2.89 19.33
C ARG A 275 14.91 2.33 18.40
N PRO A 276 13.64 2.75 18.57
CA PRO A 276 12.58 2.47 17.60
C PRO A 276 12.89 2.98 16.19
N LEU A 277 12.35 2.27 15.20
CA LEU A 277 12.51 2.58 13.77
C LEU A 277 11.14 2.77 13.11
N ALA A 278 11.05 3.77 12.22
CA ALA A 278 9.98 3.78 11.23
C ALA A 278 10.15 2.57 10.31
N LEU A 279 9.06 1.89 9.96
CA LEU A 279 9.10 0.75 9.05
C LEU A 279 8.14 0.97 7.88
N CYS A 280 8.61 0.75 6.67
CA CYS A 280 7.76 0.61 5.50
C CYS A 280 8.15 -0.62 4.68
N VAL A 281 7.24 -1.05 3.82
CA VAL A 281 7.41 -2.22 2.96
C VAL A 281 6.95 -1.93 1.54
N ASN A 282 7.57 -2.58 0.57
CA ASN A 282 7.10 -2.59 -0.82
C ASN A 282 5.76 -3.35 -0.92
N SER A 283 4.66 -2.61 -0.97
CA SER A 283 3.31 -3.14 -1.05
C SER A 283 2.38 -2.18 -1.78
N ALA A 284 1.59 -2.71 -2.71
CA ALA A 284 0.58 -1.97 -3.45
C ALA A 284 -0.67 -1.65 -2.61
N VAL A 285 -0.90 -2.42 -1.53
CA VAL A 285 -2.09 -2.32 -0.66
C VAL A 285 -3.37 -2.52 -1.48
N THR A 286 -3.37 -3.51 -2.37
CA THR A 286 -4.47 -3.77 -3.30
C THR A 286 -5.30 -5.00 -2.91
N HIS A 287 -4.73 -5.89 -2.09
CA HIS A 287 -5.30 -7.17 -1.71
C HIS A 287 -5.30 -7.36 -0.18
N PRO A 288 -6.29 -8.05 0.43
CA PRO A 288 -6.31 -8.27 1.88
C PRO A 288 -5.06 -8.94 2.46
N ASP A 289 -4.40 -9.81 1.68
CA ASP A 289 -3.11 -10.41 2.09
C ASP A 289 -2.04 -9.34 2.40
N GLU A 290 -2.11 -8.21 1.73
CA GLU A 290 -1.20 -7.08 1.89
C GLU A 290 -1.57 -6.19 3.09
N LEU A 291 -2.75 -6.37 3.69
CA LEU A 291 -3.17 -5.66 4.90
C LEU A 291 -2.68 -6.35 6.17
N LEU A 292 -2.32 -7.65 6.10
CA LEU A 292 -1.86 -8.42 7.26
C LEU A 292 -0.60 -7.82 7.91
N ILE A 293 0.21 -7.07 7.15
CA ILE A 293 1.43 -6.43 7.63
C ILE A 293 1.17 -5.06 8.30
N ALA A 294 -0.04 -4.49 8.16
CA ALA A 294 -0.39 -3.15 8.65
C ALA A 294 -0.08 -2.91 10.14
N PRO A 295 -0.27 -3.89 11.06
CA PRO A 295 0.08 -3.71 12.48
C PRO A 295 1.58 -3.51 12.73
N VAL A 296 2.44 -3.91 11.79
CA VAL A 296 3.90 -3.90 11.95
C VAL A 296 4.52 -2.64 11.33
N VAL A 297 3.93 -2.12 10.26
CA VAL A 297 4.45 -0.99 9.48
C VAL A 297 3.93 0.35 9.97
N THR A 298 4.70 1.39 9.69
CA THR A 298 4.35 2.79 9.92
C THR A 298 3.62 3.39 8.72
N PHE A 299 3.98 2.98 7.50
CA PHE A 299 3.31 3.33 6.25
C PHE A 299 3.66 2.31 5.16
N PHE A 300 2.89 2.27 4.08
CA PHE A 300 3.17 1.47 2.90
C PHE A 300 3.97 2.27 1.89
N SER A 301 4.95 1.65 1.21
CA SER A 301 5.79 2.30 0.23
C SER A 301 6.05 1.36 -0.94
N GLY A 302 5.28 1.43 -2.02
CA GLY A 302 5.40 0.45 -3.10
C GLY A 302 4.73 0.84 -4.41
N GLU A 303 4.75 -0.09 -5.35
CA GLU A 303 4.21 0.07 -6.69
C GLU A 303 2.68 -0.17 -6.69
N VAL A 304 1.91 0.80 -7.18
CA VAL A 304 0.45 0.71 -7.35
C VAL A 304 0.16 0.82 -8.84
N PRO A 305 -0.58 -0.15 -9.43
CA PRO A 305 -0.96 -0.08 -10.84
C PRO A 305 -1.70 1.22 -11.17
N ALA A 306 -1.20 1.95 -12.15
CA ALA A 306 -1.76 3.24 -12.57
C ALA A 306 -2.57 3.18 -13.88
N GLU A 307 -2.55 2.02 -14.56
CA GLU A 307 -3.21 1.75 -15.84
C GLU A 307 -2.82 2.76 -16.93
N ALA A 308 -1.51 3.02 -17.05
CA ALA A 308 -0.98 4.01 -17.98
C ALA A 308 -1.38 3.74 -19.44
N ASP A 309 -1.49 2.46 -19.81
CA ASP A 309 -1.83 2.01 -21.16
C ASP A 309 -3.28 2.32 -21.57
N SER A 310 -4.13 2.70 -20.62
CA SER A 310 -5.48 3.21 -20.88
C SER A 310 -5.49 4.63 -21.46
N ASP A 311 -4.35 5.35 -21.42
CA ASP A 311 -4.22 6.75 -21.82
C ASP A 311 -5.25 7.66 -21.09
N LYS A 312 -5.59 7.30 -19.85
CA LYS A 312 -6.55 8.01 -18.99
C LYS A 312 -6.05 8.11 -17.55
N VAL A 313 -6.59 9.09 -16.82
CA VAL A 313 -6.41 9.15 -15.36
C VAL A 313 -7.32 8.11 -14.70
N SER A 314 -6.78 6.93 -14.40
CA SER A 314 -7.51 5.84 -13.75
C SER A 314 -7.93 6.19 -12.32
N ALA A 315 -9.04 5.59 -11.86
CA ALA A 315 -9.44 5.61 -10.45
C ALA A 315 -8.91 4.41 -9.65
N LEU A 316 -8.27 3.44 -10.31
CA LEU A 316 -7.77 2.22 -9.67
C LEU A 316 -6.85 2.51 -8.46
N PRO A 317 -5.89 3.48 -8.51
CA PRO A 317 -5.05 3.77 -7.35
C PRO A 317 -5.82 4.23 -6.11
N VAL A 318 -7.04 4.79 -6.28
CA VAL A 318 -7.89 5.23 -5.17
C VAL A 318 -8.29 4.04 -4.28
N TRP A 319 -8.39 2.84 -4.83
CA TRP A 319 -8.64 1.64 -4.04
C TRP A 319 -7.56 1.41 -2.98
N SER A 320 -6.28 1.50 -3.36
CA SER A 320 -5.15 1.37 -2.43
C SER A 320 -5.15 2.45 -1.36
N PHE A 321 -5.48 3.69 -1.74
CA PHE A 321 -5.60 4.80 -0.80
C PHE A 321 -6.68 4.54 0.25
N LYS A 322 -7.85 4.09 -0.20
CA LYS A 322 -8.96 3.76 0.69
C LYS A 322 -8.67 2.57 1.58
N LEU A 323 -7.94 1.56 1.10
CA LEU A 323 -7.48 0.46 1.95
C LEU A 323 -6.42 0.92 2.97
N GLY A 324 -5.53 1.84 2.60
CA GLY A 324 -4.62 2.50 3.52
C GLY A 324 -5.35 3.26 4.64
N ASP A 325 -6.45 3.96 4.30
CA ASP A 325 -7.31 4.62 5.29
C ASP A 325 -7.96 3.61 6.25
N VAL A 326 -8.42 2.44 5.76
CA VAL A 326 -9.04 1.37 6.60
C VAL A 326 -8.11 0.89 7.70
N VAL A 327 -6.82 0.74 7.39
CA VAL A 327 -5.81 0.26 8.37
C VAL A 327 -5.03 1.41 9.00
N GLU A 328 -5.43 2.66 8.75
CA GLU A 328 -4.81 3.88 9.26
C GLU A 328 -3.29 3.94 8.99
N ARG A 329 -2.89 3.56 7.77
CA ARG A 329 -1.51 3.64 7.30
C ARG A 329 -1.43 4.42 5.99
N PRO A 330 -0.66 5.51 5.93
CA PRO A 330 -0.41 6.22 4.68
C PRO A 330 0.19 5.30 3.61
N VAL A 331 -0.02 5.66 2.35
CA VAL A 331 0.51 4.94 1.19
C VAL A 331 1.37 5.92 0.41
N ALA A 332 2.66 5.64 0.32
CA ALA A 332 3.60 6.32 -0.56
C ALA A 332 3.79 5.46 -1.81
N CYS A 333 3.04 5.74 -2.87
CA CYS A 333 3.03 4.90 -4.07
C CYS A 333 3.96 5.41 -5.17
N THR A 334 4.44 4.50 -6.01
CA THR A 334 4.88 4.79 -7.39
C THR A 334 4.05 3.95 -8.35
N ALA A 335 4.14 4.19 -9.65
CA ALA A 335 3.48 3.34 -10.65
C ALA A 335 4.23 2.00 -10.83
N SER A 336 3.60 1.01 -11.45
CA SER A 336 4.25 -0.27 -11.76
C SER A 336 5.38 -0.13 -12.78
N GLY A 337 6.28 -1.12 -12.86
CA GLY A 337 7.33 -1.14 -13.88
C GLY A 337 6.79 -1.07 -15.32
N GLN A 338 5.63 -1.67 -15.58
CA GLN A 338 4.94 -1.61 -16.87
C GLN A 338 4.37 -0.22 -17.16
N ASP A 339 3.79 0.45 -16.14
CA ASP A 339 3.29 1.81 -16.28
C ASP A 339 4.45 2.78 -16.61
N TRP A 340 5.60 2.64 -15.95
CA TRP A 340 6.78 3.44 -16.23
C TRP A 340 7.36 3.16 -17.63
N ALA A 341 7.39 1.90 -18.04
CA ALA A 341 7.79 1.52 -19.39
C ALA A 341 6.88 2.16 -20.45
N TYR A 342 5.56 2.20 -20.20
CA TYR A 342 4.59 2.86 -21.07
C TYR A 342 4.81 4.37 -21.12
N VAL A 343 4.94 5.04 -19.96
CA VAL A 343 5.19 6.49 -19.88
C VAL A 343 6.45 6.88 -20.64
N LYS A 344 7.53 6.12 -20.46
CA LYS A 344 8.80 6.34 -21.17
C LYS A 344 8.65 6.12 -22.67
N GLY A 345 7.99 5.03 -23.08
CA GLY A 345 7.85 4.65 -24.48
C GLY A 345 6.95 5.60 -25.27
N MET A 346 5.89 6.09 -24.64
CA MET A 346 4.85 6.92 -25.28
C MET A 346 5.01 8.42 -25.02
N GLY A 347 5.96 8.82 -24.16
CA GLY A 347 6.16 10.22 -23.79
C GLY A 347 4.94 10.80 -23.06
N ARG A 348 4.56 10.21 -21.93
CA ARG A 348 3.33 10.53 -21.18
C ARG A 348 3.55 11.15 -19.78
N PRO A 349 4.45 12.13 -19.57
CA PRO A 349 4.66 12.70 -18.23
C PRO A 349 3.42 13.42 -17.68
N GLY A 350 2.44 13.81 -18.51
CA GLY A 350 1.16 14.38 -18.09
C GLY A 350 0.27 13.43 -17.30
N LEU A 351 0.33 12.12 -17.58
CA LEU A 351 -0.33 11.12 -16.74
C LEU A 351 0.31 11.08 -15.35
N VAL A 352 1.64 11.11 -15.29
CA VAL A 352 2.39 11.10 -14.02
C VAL A 352 2.05 12.32 -13.17
N ARG A 353 1.90 13.51 -13.79
CA ARG A 353 1.42 14.72 -13.08
C ARG A 353 0.05 14.49 -12.44
N ALA A 354 -0.87 13.80 -13.13
CA ALA A 354 -2.18 13.46 -12.59
C ALA A 354 -2.10 12.44 -11.44
N TRP A 355 -1.23 11.44 -11.53
CA TRP A 355 -1.04 10.45 -10.47
C TRP A 355 -0.51 11.08 -9.18
N ILE A 356 0.45 12.01 -9.30
CA ILE A 356 0.96 12.78 -8.16
C ILE A 356 -0.18 13.52 -7.45
N VAL A 357 -0.96 14.27 -8.23
CA VAL A 357 -2.09 15.04 -7.71
C VAL A 357 -3.15 14.13 -7.08
N GLN A 358 -3.47 13.00 -7.71
CA GLN A 358 -4.48 12.07 -7.22
C GLN A 358 -4.08 11.52 -5.84
N ALA A 359 -2.83 11.09 -5.66
CA ALA A 359 -2.35 10.60 -4.37
C ALA A 359 -2.54 11.67 -3.27
N TYR A 360 -2.03 12.89 -3.49
CA TYR A 360 -2.13 13.96 -2.48
C TYR A 360 -3.57 14.41 -2.21
N ALA A 361 -4.44 14.45 -3.23
CA ALA A 361 -5.85 14.79 -3.04
C ALA A 361 -6.57 13.80 -2.12
N PHE A 362 -6.27 12.50 -2.27
CA PHE A 362 -6.77 11.46 -1.38
C PHE A 362 -6.00 11.36 -0.06
N GLY A 363 -4.96 12.18 0.16
CA GLY A 363 -4.20 12.26 1.41
C GLY A 363 -3.00 11.31 1.45
N HIS A 364 -2.64 10.69 0.34
CA HIS A 364 -1.50 9.78 0.24
C HIS A 364 -0.34 10.50 -0.47
N GLN A 365 0.76 9.81 -0.69
CA GLN A 365 1.94 10.36 -1.34
C GLN A 365 2.19 9.62 -2.63
N PHE A 366 2.57 10.35 -3.68
CA PHE A 366 3.20 9.75 -4.85
C PHE A 366 4.69 10.02 -4.77
N MET A 367 5.50 8.97 -4.91
CA MET A 367 6.95 9.06 -4.89
C MET A 367 7.42 9.79 -6.15
N PRO A 368 8.16 10.90 -6.02
CA PRO A 368 8.59 11.66 -7.18
C PRO A 368 9.37 10.80 -8.17
N PRO A 369 9.10 10.92 -9.48
CA PRO A 369 9.75 10.11 -10.48
C PRO A 369 11.20 10.55 -10.64
N VAL A 370 12.11 9.80 -10.01
CA VAL A 370 13.55 9.95 -10.17
C VAL A 370 14.10 8.55 -10.38
N HIS A 371 14.69 8.29 -11.54
CA HIS A 371 15.26 6.98 -11.90
C HIS A 371 14.30 5.81 -11.63
N GLN A 372 13.13 5.83 -12.28
CA GLN A 372 12.08 4.83 -12.04
C GLN A 372 12.37 3.53 -12.78
N TRP A 373 12.17 2.40 -12.09
CA TRP A 373 12.33 1.08 -12.68
C TRP A 373 11.23 0.84 -13.71
N CYS A 374 11.63 0.34 -14.88
CA CYS A 374 10.75 -0.02 -15.97
C CYS A 374 10.94 -1.50 -16.32
N TYR A 375 9.85 -2.17 -16.65
CA TYR A 375 9.87 -3.56 -17.08
C TYR A 375 8.91 -3.79 -18.24
N SER A 376 9.38 -4.46 -19.30
CA SER A 376 8.54 -4.94 -20.39
C SER A 376 8.97 -6.33 -20.85
N ASP A 377 8.01 -7.25 -20.93
CA ASP A 377 8.19 -8.59 -21.48
C ASP A 377 7.38 -8.82 -22.76
N ALA A 378 7.80 -9.83 -23.53
CA ALA A 378 7.10 -10.27 -24.74
C ALA A 378 5.87 -11.10 -24.35
N GLY A 379 4.76 -10.44 -24.06
CA GLY A 379 3.49 -11.12 -23.84
C GLY A 379 2.42 -10.25 -23.20
N GLU A 380 2.81 -9.40 -22.26
CA GLU A 380 1.89 -8.51 -21.54
C GLU A 380 1.89 -7.09 -22.12
N THR A 381 2.94 -6.69 -22.84
CA THR A 381 3.05 -5.36 -23.43
C THR A 381 2.77 -5.36 -24.94
N ARG A 382 2.21 -4.27 -25.48
CA ARG A 382 2.02 -4.06 -26.93
C ARG A 382 3.29 -3.62 -27.66
N TRP A 383 4.46 -3.69 -27.02
CA TRP A 383 5.69 -3.03 -27.46
C TRP A 383 6.90 -3.97 -27.41
N GLU A 384 8.08 -3.47 -27.76
CA GLU A 384 9.34 -4.22 -27.75
C GLU A 384 9.69 -4.70 -26.32
N GLU A 385 9.98 -6.00 -26.20
CA GLU A 385 10.51 -6.62 -24.98
C GLU A 385 11.89 -6.07 -24.68
N LYS A 386 12.05 -5.44 -23.51
CA LYS A 386 13.30 -4.81 -23.08
C LYS A 386 13.81 -5.34 -21.75
N GLY A 387 13.04 -6.19 -21.05
CA GLY A 387 13.35 -6.57 -19.68
C GLY A 387 13.47 -5.33 -18.80
N THR A 388 14.45 -5.36 -17.88
CA THR A 388 14.70 -4.25 -16.96
C THR A 388 15.34 -3.04 -17.65
N HIS A 389 14.74 -1.86 -17.48
CA HIS A 389 15.27 -0.56 -17.93
C HIS A 389 14.80 0.59 -17.02
N TRP A 390 15.13 1.84 -17.35
CA TRP A 390 14.91 3.00 -16.45
C TRP A 390 14.28 4.21 -17.12
N TYR A 391 13.45 4.95 -16.39
CA TYR A 391 12.90 6.24 -16.77
C TYR A 391 13.50 7.36 -15.90
N ASP A 392 14.18 8.31 -16.55
CA ASP A 392 14.93 9.39 -15.94
C ASP A 392 14.40 10.76 -16.39
N PRO A 393 13.28 11.24 -15.82
CA PRO A 393 12.74 12.54 -16.21
C PRO A 393 13.50 13.70 -15.58
N SER A 394 13.29 14.90 -16.13
CA SER A 394 13.75 16.14 -15.52
C SER A 394 12.92 16.48 -14.26
N PRO A 395 13.55 16.87 -13.14
CA PRO A 395 12.82 17.36 -11.96
C PRO A 395 11.85 18.51 -12.25
N GLU A 396 12.14 19.35 -13.24
CA GLU A 396 11.29 20.51 -13.60
C GLU A 396 9.88 20.10 -14.05
N GLU A 397 9.70 18.86 -14.52
CA GLU A 397 8.41 18.30 -14.94
C GLU A 397 7.44 18.08 -13.77
N PHE A 398 7.96 17.84 -12.55
CA PHE A 398 7.14 17.34 -11.44
C PHE A 398 7.37 18.06 -10.11
N ALA A 399 8.56 18.60 -9.87
CA ALA A 399 8.96 19.15 -8.56
C ALA A 399 8.01 20.24 -8.06
N TYR A 400 7.44 21.04 -8.97
CA TYR A 400 6.51 22.11 -8.62
C TYR A 400 5.22 21.60 -7.93
N LEU A 401 4.79 20.37 -8.19
CA LEU A 401 3.63 19.77 -7.54
C LEU A 401 3.95 19.41 -6.08
N CYS A 402 5.12 18.80 -5.86
CA CYS A 402 5.60 18.48 -4.51
C CYS A 402 5.87 19.76 -3.71
N ARG A 403 6.48 20.78 -4.33
CA ARG A 403 6.69 22.11 -3.72
C ARG A 403 5.38 22.77 -3.34
N PHE A 404 4.38 22.74 -4.22
CA PHE A 404 3.04 23.26 -3.90
C PHE A 404 2.46 22.60 -2.65
N VAL A 405 2.60 21.27 -2.50
CA VAL A 405 2.18 20.56 -1.28
C VAL A 405 2.96 21.04 -0.05
N ARG A 406 4.29 21.10 -0.14
CA ARG A 406 5.16 21.55 0.98
C ARG A 406 4.84 22.98 1.42
N GLU A 407 4.64 23.88 0.47
CA GLU A 407 4.38 25.30 0.71
C GLU A 407 2.97 25.56 1.27
N ASN A 408 2.03 24.65 1.00
CA ASN A 408 0.66 24.71 1.48
C ASN A 408 0.39 23.64 2.56
N ALA A 409 1.40 23.13 3.27
CA ALA A 409 1.27 22.00 4.19
C ALA A 409 0.12 22.14 5.22
N GLY A 410 -0.20 23.36 5.63
CA GLY A 410 -1.33 23.66 6.52
C GLY A 410 -2.72 23.31 5.97
N LEU A 411 -2.85 23.02 4.67
CA LEU A 411 -4.08 22.55 4.01
C LEU A 411 -4.08 21.03 3.75
N PHE A 412 -3.02 20.32 4.14
CA PHE A 412 -2.86 18.88 3.96
C PHE A 412 -2.71 18.17 5.31
N ASP A 413 -1.85 18.69 6.19
CA ASP A 413 -1.46 18.02 7.42
C ASP A 413 -2.60 18.01 8.46
N GLY A 414 -2.90 16.82 8.98
CA GLY A 414 -4.00 16.60 9.92
C GLY A 414 -5.39 16.63 9.29
N TYR A 415 -5.49 16.70 7.95
CA TYR A 415 -6.77 16.64 7.25
C TYR A 415 -7.17 15.19 6.93
N GLU A 416 -8.43 14.88 7.22
CA GLU A 416 -9.08 13.59 6.99
C GLU A 416 -10.21 13.71 5.97
N ALA A 417 -10.48 12.63 5.24
CA ALA A 417 -11.58 12.58 4.29
C ALA A 417 -12.94 12.66 5.01
N VAL A 418 -13.88 13.42 4.44
CA VAL A 418 -15.25 13.49 4.96
C VAL A 418 -16.15 12.56 4.15
N ALA A 419 -16.91 11.71 4.82
CA ALA A 419 -17.84 10.79 4.18
C ALA A 419 -19.04 10.47 5.07
N ASN A 420 -20.23 10.42 4.47
CA ASN A 420 -21.42 9.83 5.08
C ASN A 420 -22.03 8.71 4.23
N VAL A 421 -21.32 8.28 3.19
CA VAL A 421 -21.57 7.06 2.44
C VAL A 421 -20.46 6.07 2.79
N GLY A 422 -20.84 4.83 3.12
CA GLY A 422 -19.91 3.72 3.27
C GLY A 422 -19.93 2.86 2.03
N LEU A 423 -18.79 2.27 1.67
CA LEU A 423 -18.69 1.17 0.70
C LEU A 423 -18.18 -0.06 1.45
N LEU A 424 -18.99 -1.11 1.51
CA LEU A 424 -18.65 -2.34 2.22
C LEU A 424 -17.52 -3.08 1.48
N TYR A 425 -16.43 -3.34 2.18
CA TYR A 425 -15.30 -4.13 1.73
C TYR A 425 -15.32 -5.50 2.41
N SER A 426 -15.76 -6.54 1.70
CA SER A 426 -15.67 -7.93 2.17
C SER A 426 -14.30 -8.51 1.82
N GLU A 427 -13.47 -8.72 2.84
CA GLU A 427 -12.16 -9.34 2.70
C GLU A 427 -12.27 -10.74 2.09
N GLU A 428 -13.22 -11.56 2.56
CA GLU A 428 -13.42 -12.93 2.09
C GLU A 428 -13.86 -12.99 0.62
N ALA A 429 -14.74 -12.08 0.19
CA ALA A 429 -15.09 -11.96 -1.23
C ALA A 429 -13.85 -11.60 -2.07
N PHE A 430 -13.04 -10.65 -1.59
CA PHE A 430 -11.83 -10.23 -2.28
C PHE A 430 -10.78 -11.36 -2.38
N ARG A 431 -10.62 -12.17 -1.33
CA ARG A 431 -9.76 -13.37 -1.34
C ARG A 431 -10.20 -14.39 -2.39
N ARG A 432 -11.49 -14.41 -2.74
CA ARG A 432 -12.07 -15.25 -3.81
C ARG A 432 -12.16 -14.54 -5.15
N TRP A 433 -11.30 -13.55 -5.37
CA TRP A 433 -11.18 -12.81 -6.63
C TRP A 433 -12.45 -12.05 -7.06
N GLN A 434 -13.33 -11.73 -6.11
CA GLN A 434 -14.46 -10.85 -6.35
C GLN A 434 -13.98 -9.40 -6.23
N ARG A 435 -14.15 -8.61 -7.29
CA ARG A 435 -13.57 -7.26 -7.45
C ARG A 435 -14.64 -6.16 -7.56
N GLN A 436 -15.91 -6.50 -7.44
CA GLN A 436 -17.05 -5.60 -7.62
C GLN A 436 -17.00 -4.38 -6.68
N ALA A 437 -16.50 -4.55 -5.45
CA ALA A 437 -16.30 -3.42 -4.52
C ALA A 437 -15.22 -2.43 -5.02
N MET A 438 -14.20 -2.91 -5.72
CA MET A 438 -13.17 -2.06 -6.33
C MET A 438 -13.74 -1.30 -7.53
N ASP A 439 -14.60 -1.93 -8.34
CA ASP A 439 -15.30 -1.25 -9.43
C ASP A 439 -16.23 -0.15 -8.89
N ALA A 440 -17.03 -0.48 -7.86
CA ALA A 440 -17.90 0.49 -7.18
C ALA A 440 -17.11 1.66 -6.56
N CYS A 441 -15.90 1.41 -6.04
CA CYS A 441 -15.00 2.46 -5.57
C CYS A 441 -14.68 3.46 -6.71
N GLY A 442 -14.35 2.97 -7.89
CA GLY A 442 -14.12 3.79 -9.08
C GLY A 442 -15.35 4.59 -9.50
N ASP A 443 -16.52 3.96 -9.53
CA ASP A 443 -17.77 4.62 -9.89
C ASP A 443 -18.12 5.76 -8.92
N LEU A 444 -17.99 5.53 -7.61
CA LEU A 444 -18.25 6.55 -6.60
C LEU A 444 -17.30 7.75 -6.71
N VAL A 445 -16.02 7.51 -7.06
CA VAL A 445 -15.06 8.58 -7.37
C VAL A 445 -15.49 9.39 -8.60
N HIS A 446 -15.99 8.71 -9.64
CA HIS A 446 -16.45 9.36 -10.86
C HIS A 446 -17.73 10.17 -10.67
N LEU A 447 -18.61 9.72 -9.77
CA LEU A 447 -19.86 10.38 -9.41
C LEU A 447 -19.67 11.49 -8.36
N ASN A 448 -18.44 11.76 -7.90
CA ASN A 448 -18.14 12.72 -6.82
C ASN A 448 -18.93 12.45 -5.53
N VAL A 449 -19.14 11.17 -5.20
CA VAL A 449 -19.75 10.76 -3.93
C VAL A 449 -18.65 10.69 -2.87
N PRO A 450 -18.67 11.49 -1.78
CA PRO A 450 -17.70 11.34 -0.71
C PRO A 450 -17.99 10.07 0.11
N PHE A 451 -17.09 9.08 0.05
CA PHE A 451 -17.25 7.79 0.74
C PHE A 451 -16.01 7.36 1.53
N ARG A 452 -16.23 6.47 2.50
CA ARG A 452 -15.19 5.68 3.17
C ARG A 452 -15.45 4.19 2.98
N LEU A 453 -14.39 3.39 2.99
CA LEU A 453 -14.57 1.94 3.05
C LEU A 453 -15.01 1.53 4.45
N VAL A 454 -15.88 0.53 4.50
CA VAL A 454 -16.37 -0.11 5.73
C VAL A 454 -15.85 -1.55 5.69
N PRO A 455 -14.86 -1.92 6.52
CA PRO A 455 -14.27 -3.24 6.44
C PRO A 455 -15.20 -4.32 6.97
N ALA A 456 -15.20 -5.46 6.30
CA ALA A 456 -15.77 -6.72 6.76
C ALA A 456 -14.71 -7.82 6.61
N GLY A 457 -13.92 -7.99 7.66
CA GLY A 457 -12.77 -8.88 7.72
C GLY A 457 -13.12 -10.36 7.86
N GLY A 458 -12.15 -11.21 7.52
CA GLY A 458 -12.21 -12.66 7.66
C GLY A 458 -11.82 -13.18 9.05
N ALA A 459 -11.77 -14.51 9.20
CA ALA A 459 -11.24 -15.13 10.41
C ALA A 459 -9.74 -14.83 10.55
N GLY A 460 -9.36 -13.99 11.52
CA GLY A 460 -7.96 -13.65 11.81
C GLY A 460 -7.52 -12.24 11.42
N THR A 461 -8.46 -11.37 11.05
CA THR A 461 -8.23 -9.92 10.95
C THR A 461 -9.03 -9.17 12.03
N ASP A 462 -8.45 -8.07 12.52
CA ASP A 462 -9.07 -7.23 13.56
C ASP A 462 -10.15 -6.30 12.98
N GLN A 463 -10.17 -6.12 11.65
CA GLN A 463 -11.03 -5.19 10.92
C GLN A 463 -12.39 -5.83 10.62
N ARG A 464 -13.22 -6.03 11.66
CA ARG A 464 -14.56 -6.64 11.53
C ARG A 464 -15.63 -5.59 11.31
N LEU A 465 -16.69 -5.94 10.58
CA LEU A 465 -17.88 -5.09 10.46
C LEU A 465 -18.64 -5.05 11.78
N THR A 466 -18.78 -3.85 12.35
CA THR A 466 -19.55 -3.60 13.58
C THR A 466 -20.58 -2.49 13.39
N GLY A 467 -21.50 -2.35 14.35
CA GLY A 467 -22.44 -1.23 14.34
C GLY A 467 -21.78 0.15 14.47
N GLU A 468 -20.60 0.23 15.09
CA GLU A 468 -19.82 1.47 15.20
C GLU A 468 -19.33 1.95 13.84
N ASP A 469 -18.94 1.03 12.96
CA ASP A 469 -18.53 1.35 11.60
C ASP A 469 -19.65 1.97 10.77
N LEU A 470 -20.91 1.76 11.16
CA LEU A 470 -22.08 2.31 10.48
C LEU A 470 -22.54 3.67 11.04
N VAL A 471 -21.89 4.16 12.10
CA VAL A 471 -22.25 5.45 12.71
C VAL A 471 -21.95 6.59 11.73
N GLY A 472 -22.90 7.53 11.63
CA GLY A 472 -22.81 8.69 10.75
C GLY A 472 -23.08 8.40 9.27
N LEU A 473 -23.21 7.13 8.87
CA LEU A 473 -23.54 6.75 7.50
C LEU A 473 -25.04 6.89 7.21
N LYS A 474 -25.34 7.57 6.10
CA LYS A 474 -26.68 7.67 5.50
C LYS A 474 -26.99 6.50 4.57
N ALA A 475 -25.98 6.05 3.84
CA ALA A 475 -26.06 4.94 2.91
C ALA A 475 -24.86 4.01 3.08
N LEU A 476 -25.08 2.71 2.92
CA LEU A 476 -24.05 1.68 2.85
C LEU A 476 -24.16 1.00 1.48
N VAL A 477 -23.20 1.27 0.60
CA VAL A 477 -23.08 0.64 -0.70
C VAL A 477 -22.51 -0.77 -0.52
N VAL A 478 -23.20 -1.75 -1.10
CA VAL A 478 -22.86 -3.18 -1.02
C VAL A 478 -22.84 -3.75 -2.43
N THR A 479 -21.86 -4.62 -2.71
CA THR A 479 -21.69 -5.30 -3.99
C THR A 479 -21.81 -6.81 -3.83
N GLU A 480 -22.39 -7.50 -4.80
CA GLU A 480 -22.52 -8.96 -4.74
C GLU A 480 -21.44 -9.68 -5.56
N PRO A 481 -20.91 -10.82 -5.08
CA PRO A 481 -21.23 -11.44 -3.79
C PRO A 481 -20.53 -10.72 -2.62
N THR A 482 -21.25 -10.49 -1.52
CA THR A 482 -20.63 -10.18 -0.23
C THR A 482 -20.53 -11.46 0.60
N LEU A 483 -19.34 -11.75 1.14
CA LEU A 483 -19.12 -12.92 1.99
C LEU A 483 -18.84 -12.47 3.43
N LEU A 484 -19.80 -12.74 4.31
CA LEU A 484 -19.78 -12.40 5.73
C LEU A 484 -19.99 -13.66 6.57
N ASP A 485 -19.48 -13.67 7.79
CA ASP A 485 -19.94 -14.62 8.79
C ASP A 485 -21.23 -14.15 9.48
N GLU A 486 -21.80 -15.00 10.32
CA GLU A 486 -23.13 -14.79 10.91
C GLU A 486 -23.23 -13.47 11.69
N ASP A 487 -22.19 -13.10 12.44
CA ASP A 487 -22.17 -11.87 13.23
C ASP A 487 -22.16 -10.61 12.35
N GLN A 488 -21.31 -10.59 11.32
CA GLN A 488 -21.24 -9.46 10.39
C GLN A 488 -22.49 -9.39 9.50
N GLN A 489 -23.06 -10.54 9.13
CA GLN A 489 -24.32 -10.59 8.39
C GLN A 489 -25.45 -9.99 9.24
N ALA A 490 -25.52 -10.28 10.53
CA ALA A 490 -26.52 -9.68 11.43
C ALA A 490 -26.38 -8.15 11.52
N VAL A 491 -25.15 -7.61 11.50
CA VAL A 491 -24.91 -6.16 11.44
C VAL A 491 -25.41 -5.56 10.12
N LEU A 492 -25.15 -6.23 8.99
CA LEU A 492 -25.63 -5.80 7.68
C LEU A 492 -27.17 -5.83 7.61
N ASP A 493 -27.79 -6.92 8.05
CA ASP A 493 -29.25 -7.09 8.07
C ASP A 493 -29.94 -6.02 8.94
N ALA A 494 -29.34 -5.69 10.09
CA ALA A 494 -29.83 -4.61 10.95
C ALA A 494 -29.74 -3.22 10.28
N ALA A 495 -28.90 -3.07 9.25
CA ALA A 495 -28.70 -1.85 8.50
C ALA A 495 -29.43 -1.81 7.15
N GLU A 496 -30.25 -2.82 6.80
CA GLU A 496 -30.87 -3.00 5.48
C GLU A 496 -31.59 -1.75 4.95
N ALA A 497 -32.23 -0.96 5.82
CA ALA A 497 -32.89 0.29 5.43
C ALA A 497 -31.95 1.34 4.81
N ARG A 498 -30.64 1.26 5.09
CA ARG A 498 -29.58 2.12 4.57
C ARG A 498 -28.77 1.47 3.43
N VAL A 499 -29.03 0.21 3.11
CA VAL A 499 -28.27 -0.52 2.10
C VAL A 499 -28.64 -0.04 0.70
N VAL A 500 -27.60 0.12 -0.12
CA VAL A 500 -27.66 0.36 -1.57
C VAL A 500 -26.95 -0.82 -2.23
N ARG A 501 -27.70 -1.68 -2.92
CA ARG A 501 -27.09 -2.72 -3.75
C ARG A 501 -26.60 -2.08 -5.05
N TRP A 502 -25.28 -2.00 -5.24
CA TRP A 502 -24.69 -1.32 -6.39
C TRP A 502 -25.01 -2.07 -7.70
N PRO A 503 -25.36 -1.39 -8.81
CA PRO A 503 -25.25 0.05 -9.08
C PRO A 503 -26.56 0.86 -9.00
N ASP A 504 -27.36 0.68 -7.93
CA ASP A 504 -28.60 1.45 -7.74
C ASP A 504 -28.34 2.93 -7.34
N GLU A 505 -28.00 3.76 -8.32
CA GLU A 505 -27.77 5.20 -8.14
C GLU A 505 -29.01 5.96 -7.65
N GLU A 506 -30.22 5.54 -8.04
CA GLU A 506 -31.46 6.20 -7.62
C GLU A 506 -31.65 6.02 -6.11
N ARG A 507 -31.46 4.80 -5.62
CA ARG A 507 -31.49 4.50 -4.18
C ARG A 507 -30.38 5.23 -3.43
N LEU A 508 -29.16 5.29 -3.99
CA LEU A 508 -28.07 6.06 -3.39
C LEU A 508 -28.46 7.54 -3.24
N ARG A 509 -28.97 8.18 -4.31
CA ARG A 509 -29.39 9.59 -4.28
C ARG A 509 -30.56 9.83 -3.31
N ALA A 510 -31.45 8.86 -3.15
CA ALA A 510 -32.56 8.95 -2.20
C ALA A 510 -32.09 8.92 -0.74
N LEU A 511 -31.10 8.09 -0.41
CA LEU A 511 -30.56 7.95 0.95
C LEU A 511 -29.50 9.01 1.28
N ALA A 512 -28.62 9.29 0.33
CA ALA A 512 -27.53 10.25 0.40
C ALA A 512 -27.57 11.14 -0.86
N PRO A 513 -28.35 12.24 -0.84
CA PRO A 513 -28.38 13.20 -1.93
C PRO A 513 -26.97 13.71 -2.29
N PRO A 514 -26.74 14.15 -3.53
CA PRO A 514 -25.45 14.67 -3.96
C PRO A 514 -24.86 15.65 -2.94
N GLN A 515 -23.56 15.53 -2.68
CA GLN A 515 -22.87 16.34 -1.67
C GLN A 515 -21.86 17.31 -2.26
N ALA A 516 -21.33 16.97 -3.43
CA ALA A 516 -20.49 17.82 -4.25
C ALA A 516 -20.93 17.65 -5.70
N VAL A 517 -21.20 18.76 -6.38
CA VAL A 517 -21.62 18.76 -7.79
C VAL A 517 -20.76 19.79 -8.52
N VAL A 518 -20.23 19.37 -9.67
CA VAL A 518 -19.49 20.24 -10.58
C VAL A 518 -20.37 20.50 -11.80
N GLU A 519 -20.72 21.76 -12.01
CA GLU A 519 -21.51 22.20 -13.16
C GLU A 519 -20.60 22.92 -14.17
N GLY A 520 -20.90 22.77 -15.45
CA GLY A 520 -20.13 23.38 -16.54
C GLY A 520 -18.86 22.62 -16.95
N ALA A 521 -18.46 21.58 -16.21
CA ALA A 521 -17.31 20.73 -16.51
C ALA A 521 -17.57 19.25 -16.17
N GLY A 522 -17.18 18.34 -17.07
CA GLY A 522 -17.13 16.90 -16.80
C GLY A 522 -15.74 16.46 -16.32
N GLY A 523 -15.62 15.26 -15.76
CA GLY A 523 -14.30 14.66 -15.46
C GLY A 523 -13.50 15.36 -14.37
N VAL A 524 -14.12 16.16 -13.50
CA VAL A 524 -13.49 16.77 -12.33
C VAL A 524 -13.82 15.94 -11.09
N THR A 525 -12.80 15.48 -10.36
CA THR A 525 -12.98 14.81 -9.07
C THR A 525 -12.86 15.80 -7.93
N VAL A 526 -13.82 15.74 -7.00
CA VAL A 526 -13.87 16.56 -5.78
C VAL A 526 -13.56 15.69 -4.57
N VAL A 527 -12.48 16.00 -3.85
CA VAL A 527 -12.13 15.30 -2.59
C VAL A 527 -12.23 16.28 -1.43
N ALA A 528 -13.25 16.08 -0.59
CA ALA A 528 -13.55 16.92 0.55
C ALA A 528 -12.83 16.43 1.82
N ARG A 529 -12.18 17.34 2.54
CA ARG A 529 -11.39 17.05 3.72
C ARG A 529 -11.62 18.07 4.83
N VAL A 530 -11.50 17.61 6.07
CA VAL A 530 -11.60 18.44 7.28
C VAL A 530 -10.42 18.15 8.20
N LYS A 531 -10.00 19.13 8.99
CA LYS A 531 -9.09 18.93 10.10
C LYS A 531 -9.91 18.65 11.37
N PRO A 532 -9.98 17.41 11.88
CA PRO A 532 -10.79 17.09 13.05
C PRO A 532 -10.32 17.87 14.27
N GLY A 533 -11.28 18.25 15.14
CA GLY A 533 -10.98 18.97 16.38
C GLY A 533 -10.56 20.45 16.23
N ASP A 534 -10.24 20.91 15.01
CA ASP A 534 -9.85 22.30 14.74
C ASP A 534 -10.99 23.04 14.04
N SER A 535 -11.76 23.84 14.80
CA SER A 535 -12.87 24.63 14.26
C SER A 535 -12.42 25.85 13.46
N SER A 536 -11.17 26.28 13.64
CA SER A 536 -10.56 27.45 12.99
C SER A 536 -9.95 27.10 11.63
N ALA A 537 -9.56 25.84 11.44
CA ALA A 537 -9.06 25.36 10.16
C ALA A 537 -10.13 25.41 9.07
N PRO A 538 -9.76 25.82 7.83
CA PRO A 538 -10.70 25.82 6.71
C PRO A 538 -11.12 24.40 6.36
N PHE A 539 -12.33 24.26 5.82
CA PHE A 539 -12.72 23.04 5.11
C PHE A 539 -12.04 23.04 3.74
N VAL A 540 -11.49 21.91 3.30
CA VAL A 540 -10.69 21.84 2.07
C VAL A 540 -11.36 20.95 1.04
N CYS A 541 -11.43 21.41 -0.21
CA CYS A 541 -11.78 20.59 -1.36
C CYS A 541 -10.61 20.55 -2.35
N HIS A 542 -10.09 19.37 -2.63
CA HIS A 542 -9.21 19.16 -3.78
C HIS A 542 -10.07 18.99 -5.03
N LEU A 543 -9.73 19.73 -6.09
CA LEU A 543 -10.34 19.65 -7.41
C LEU A 543 -9.31 19.09 -8.38
N VAL A 544 -9.54 17.87 -8.87
CA VAL A 544 -8.60 17.15 -9.75
C VAL A 544 -9.22 17.02 -11.13
N ASN A 545 -8.59 17.60 -12.15
CA ASN A 545 -9.02 17.46 -13.54
C ASN A 545 -8.51 16.13 -14.12
N ARG A 546 -9.41 15.27 -14.58
CA ARG A 546 -9.08 13.95 -15.15
C ARG A 546 -9.20 13.90 -16.67
N ASN A 547 -9.50 15.04 -17.31
CA ASN A 547 -9.68 15.12 -18.76
C ASN A 547 -8.33 15.15 -19.48
N TYR A 548 -7.55 14.08 -19.38
CA TYR A 548 -6.26 13.96 -20.05
C TYR A 548 -6.44 13.81 -21.57
N LEU A 549 -5.58 14.50 -22.32
CA LEU A 549 -5.54 14.52 -23.78
C LEU A 549 -4.20 13.92 -24.26
N PRO A 550 -4.16 12.61 -24.62
CA PRO A 550 -2.94 11.90 -24.96
C PRO A 550 -2.14 12.52 -26.11
N ASP A 551 -2.82 13.11 -27.10
CA ASP A 551 -2.17 13.74 -28.25
C ASP A 551 -1.33 14.97 -27.87
N SER A 552 -1.66 15.62 -26.74
CA SER A 552 -1.00 16.83 -26.26
C SER A 552 -0.25 16.67 -24.94
N ASP A 553 -0.34 15.48 -24.32
CA ASP A 553 0.18 15.20 -22.96
C ASP A 553 -0.26 16.24 -21.90
N ALA A 554 -1.48 16.74 -22.02
CA ALA A 554 -2.02 17.81 -21.17
C ALA A 554 -3.43 17.50 -20.69
N MET A 555 -3.89 18.23 -19.68
CA MET A 555 -5.30 18.22 -19.30
C MET A 555 -6.08 19.19 -20.19
N ALA A 556 -7.29 18.81 -20.57
CA ALA A 556 -8.25 19.75 -21.14
C ALA A 556 -8.64 20.75 -20.05
N VAL A 557 -8.13 21.98 -20.14
CA VAL A 557 -8.39 23.05 -19.15
C VAL A 557 -9.90 23.31 -19.05
N GLN A 558 -10.43 23.27 -17.83
CA GLN A 558 -11.82 23.62 -17.54
C GLN A 558 -11.90 25.09 -17.12
N ARG A 559 -12.96 25.80 -17.54
CA ARG A 559 -13.15 27.23 -17.27
C ARG A 559 -14.56 27.49 -16.76
N ASP A 560 -14.68 28.48 -15.89
CA ASP A 560 -15.96 28.98 -15.38
C ASP A 560 -16.89 27.87 -14.85
N LEU A 561 -16.32 26.88 -14.17
CA LEU A 561 -17.08 25.79 -13.58
C LEU A 561 -17.65 26.23 -12.22
N THR A 562 -18.83 25.74 -11.89
CA THR A 562 -19.45 26.01 -10.58
C THR A 562 -19.35 24.76 -9.72
N LEU A 563 -18.76 24.89 -8.54
CA LEU A 563 -18.77 23.86 -7.52
C LEU A 563 -19.89 24.16 -6.53
N TRP A 564 -20.91 23.29 -6.50
CA TRP A 564 -21.91 23.28 -5.44
C TRP A 564 -21.50 22.26 -4.35
N LEU A 565 -21.58 22.68 -3.09
CA LEU A 565 -21.30 21.84 -1.92
C LEU A 565 -22.47 21.84 -0.95
N SER A 566 -22.86 20.64 -0.50
CA SER A 566 -23.89 20.47 0.51
C SER A 566 -23.43 20.95 1.88
N ARG A 567 -24.34 21.60 2.63
CA ARG A 567 -24.12 21.97 4.04
C ARG A 567 -23.96 20.75 4.95
N GLU A 568 -24.40 19.57 4.50
CA GLU A 568 -24.19 18.34 5.28
C GLU A 568 -22.75 17.85 5.22
N LEU A 569 -22.06 18.13 4.11
CA LEU A 569 -20.65 17.82 3.89
C LEU A 569 -19.77 18.85 4.62
N CYS A 570 -20.08 20.14 4.47
CA CYS A 570 -19.45 21.24 5.21
C CYS A 570 -20.44 21.81 6.24
N ARG A 571 -20.45 21.22 7.45
CA ARG A 571 -21.38 21.59 8.54
C ARG A 571 -21.09 22.94 9.22
N ARG A 572 -20.07 23.66 8.75
CA ARG A 572 -19.65 24.95 9.30
C ARG A 572 -20.11 26.07 8.37
N GLY A 573 -20.36 27.25 8.93
CA GLY A 573 -20.61 28.43 8.10
C GLY A 573 -19.35 28.79 7.33
N VAL A 574 -19.47 29.09 6.04
CA VAL A 574 -18.35 29.51 5.19
C VAL A 574 -18.41 31.03 4.97
N ALA A 575 -17.32 31.73 5.29
CA ALA A 575 -17.19 33.19 5.13
C ALA A 575 -16.42 33.57 3.87
N ALA A 576 -15.40 32.78 3.53
CA ALA A 576 -14.44 33.09 2.49
C ALA A 576 -14.03 31.83 1.76
N ALA A 577 -13.72 31.96 0.48
CA ALA A 577 -13.11 30.91 -0.33
C ALA A 577 -11.79 31.42 -0.89
N THR A 578 -10.73 30.61 -0.79
CA THR A 578 -9.44 30.87 -1.44
C THR A 578 -9.04 29.66 -2.27
N LEU A 579 -8.73 29.88 -3.54
CA LEU A 579 -8.29 28.86 -4.46
C LEU A 579 -6.76 28.88 -4.57
N HIS A 580 -6.14 27.77 -4.21
CA HIS A 580 -4.70 27.55 -4.35
C HIS A 580 -4.47 26.62 -5.53
N ALA A 581 -3.58 26.99 -6.46
CA ALA A 581 -3.19 26.14 -7.58
C ALA A 581 -1.67 26.16 -7.77
N PRO A 582 -1.04 25.05 -8.20
CA PRO A 582 0.39 25.02 -8.45
C PRO A 582 0.83 26.11 -9.44
N ARG A 583 1.95 26.80 -9.13
CA ARG A 583 2.52 27.90 -9.94
C ARG A 583 1.59 29.10 -10.14
N ARG A 584 0.60 29.30 -9.25
CA ARG A 584 -0.29 30.46 -9.26
C ARG A 584 -0.39 31.07 -7.87
N GLU A 585 -0.56 32.38 -7.84
CA GLU A 585 -0.92 33.07 -6.60
C GLU A 585 -2.33 32.65 -6.17
N PRO A 586 -2.59 32.52 -4.85
CA PRO A 586 -3.92 32.23 -4.34
C PRO A 586 -4.95 33.28 -4.77
N VAL A 587 -6.14 32.83 -5.15
CA VAL A 587 -7.24 33.70 -5.61
C VAL A 587 -8.39 33.66 -4.62
N SER A 588 -8.83 34.82 -4.13
CA SER A 588 -10.05 34.92 -3.34
C SER A 588 -11.28 34.78 -4.25
N LEU A 589 -12.23 33.93 -3.84
CA LEU A 589 -13.46 33.66 -4.57
C LEU A 589 -14.67 34.04 -3.72
N GLU A 590 -15.76 34.44 -4.39
CA GLU A 590 -17.04 34.66 -3.73
C GLU A 590 -17.73 33.32 -3.42
N VAL A 591 -18.38 33.27 -2.25
CA VAL A 591 -19.19 32.13 -1.83
C VAL A 591 -20.65 32.52 -1.91
N ALA A 592 -21.35 31.98 -2.90
CA ALA A 592 -22.77 32.25 -3.10
C ALA A 592 -23.62 31.28 -2.26
N PRO A 593 -24.62 31.75 -1.48
CA PRO A 593 -25.55 30.84 -0.83
C PRO A 593 -26.44 30.16 -1.87
N ALA A 594 -26.63 28.85 -1.73
CA ALA A 594 -27.48 28.04 -2.60
C ALA A 594 -28.44 27.16 -1.77
N PRO A 595 -29.56 26.69 -2.33
CA PRO A 595 -30.45 25.75 -1.65
C PRO A 595 -29.68 24.53 -1.13
N GLY A 596 -29.79 24.25 0.17
CA GLY A 596 -29.11 23.10 0.81
C GLY A 596 -27.60 23.23 0.99
N GLY A 597 -26.97 24.31 0.54
CA GLY A 597 -25.51 24.38 0.44
C GLY A 597 -24.97 25.77 0.12
N PHE A 598 -23.90 25.79 -0.68
CA PHE A 598 -23.29 26.99 -1.23
C PHE A 598 -22.55 26.65 -2.52
N GLU A 599 -22.31 27.68 -3.33
CA GLU A 599 -21.66 27.60 -4.64
C GLU A 599 -20.40 28.47 -4.66
N VAL A 600 -19.40 27.99 -5.39
CA VAL A 600 -18.18 28.74 -5.69
C VAL A 600 -17.86 28.56 -7.17
N THR A 601 -17.71 29.66 -7.89
CA THR A 601 -17.27 29.62 -9.29
C THR A 601 -15.75 29.55 -9.34
N ILE A 602 -15.23 28.52 -9.99
CA ILE A 602 -13.81 28.29 -10.21
C ILE A 602 -13.47 28.80 -11.62
N PRO A 603 -12.69 29.89 -11.74
CA PRO A 603 -12.46 30.55 -13.03
C PRO A 603 -11.69 29.66 -14.01
N GLU A 604 -10.75 28.87 -13.49
CA GLU A 604 -9.95 27.96 -14.30
C GLU A 604 -9.45 26.79 -13.46
N LEU A 605 -9.54 25.58 -14.01
CA LEU A 605 -8.93 24.37 -13.48
C LEU A 605 -8.16 23.66 -14.60
N ASP A 606 -6.84 23.74 -14.53
CA ASP A 606 -5.93 23.03 -15.43
C ASP A 606 -5.72 21.58 -14.96
N LEU A 607 -4.79 21.33 -14.04
CA LEU A 607 -4.56 20.00 -13.47
C LEU A 607 -5.21 19.83 -12.09
N TRP A 608 -4.97 20.79 -11.20
CA TRP A 608 -5.28 20.66 -9.78
C TRP A 608 -5.49 22.02 -9.13
N ALA A 609 -6.46 22.08 -8.21
CA ALA A 609 -6.58 23.17 -7.27
C ALA A 609 -7.03 22.67 -5.88
N VAL A 610 -6.72 23.44 -4.85
CA VAL A 610 -7.15 23.25 -3.47
C VAL A 610 -7.99 24.46 -3.08
N LEU A 611 -9.30 24.25 -2.89
CA LEU A 611 -10.23 25.26 -2.43
C LEU A 611 -10.30 25.23 -0.90
N ALA A 612 -9.80 26.27 -0.25
CA ALA A 612 -9.89 26.46 1.18
C ALA A 612 -11.11 27.33 1.52
N LEU A 613 -12.05 26.75 2.28
CA LEU A 613 -13.30 27.38 2.70
C LEU A 613 -13.18 27.77 4.18
N GLY A 614 -12.90 29.05 4.41
CA GLY A 614 -12.68 29.62 5.74
C GLY A 614 -13.98 29.68 6.56
N PRO A 615 -13.92 29.35 7.87
CA PRO A 615 -15.09 29.42 8.74
C PRO A 615 -15.60 30.86 8.89
N ARG A 616 -16.90 31.00 9.13
CA ARG A 616 -17.54 32.25 9.58
C ARG A 616 -17.22 32.61 11.01
#